data_AF-A0A1G6AU15-F1
#
_entry.id   AF-A0A1G6AU15-F1
#
_cell.length_a   1.000
_cell.length_b   1.000
_cell.length_c   1.000
_cell.angle_alpha   90.00
_cell.angle_beta   90.00
_cell.angle_gamma   90.00
#
_symmetry.space_group_name_H-M   'P 1'
#
loop_
_entity.id
_entity.type
_entity.pdbx_description
1 polymer ?
#
loop_
_entity_poly.entity_id
_entity_poly.type
_entity_poly.pdbx_seq_one_letter_code
_entity_poly.pdbx_strand_id
1 'polypeptide(L)'
;MANPNSAVAIAVDNDATAEAQSPEERRQALRMVEALLFAAAEPLAADDLAGRLPSGADVTGILRELQAVYADRGVNLTQVAGKWSLRTASDLSFLLSRDAVEQKRLSRAAMETLAIISYHQPVTRAEIEEIRGVATSKGTLDLLLETGWIRMRGRRKTPGRPVTYGTTDGFLSHFGLDGIGDLPGLDELKGAGLLDSRIPTDFSIPEPHDGDDLTEDEDPLEDEEILDAGADDLVAEEAAERQAD
;
A
#
# COMPACT_ATOMS: atom_id res chain seq x y z
N MET A 1 -29.66 -14.07 -9.99
CA MET A 1 -28.89 -13.10 -10.81
C MET A 1 -27.43 -13.41 -10.57
N ALA A 2 -26.72 -13.76 -11.65
CA ALA A 2 -25.37 -14.32 -11.59
C ALA A 2 -24.34 -13.22 -11.31
N ASN A 3 -23.37 -13.55 -10.45
CA ASN A 3 -22.26 -12.71 -10.05
C ASN A 3 -21.21 -12.67 -11.19
N PRO A 4 -20.86 -11.51 -11.75
CA PRO A 4 -19.86 -11.38 -12.80
C PRO A 4 -18.53 -10.96 -12.17
N ASN A 5 -17.81 -11.88 -11.53
CA ASN A 5 -16.37 -11.67 -11.33
C ASN A 5 -15.61 -12.72 -12.13
N SER A 6 -15.22 -12.28 -13.31
CA SER A 6 -14.55 -13.05 -14.34
C SER A 6 -13.15 -13.40 -13.84
N ALA A 7 -12.86 -14.69 -13.83
CA ALA A 7 -11.58 -15.25 -13.45
C ALA A 7 -10.45 -14.68 -14.31
N VAL A 8 -9.55 -13.93 -13.68
CA VAL A 8 -8.20 -13.71 -14.21
C VAL A 8 -7.34 -14.86 -13.70
N ALA A 9 -7.07 -15.80 -14.61
CA ALA A 9 -6.18 -16.92 -14.35
C ALA A 9 -4.74 -16.41 -14.33
N ILE A 10 -4.16 -16.28 -13.14
CA ILE A 10 -2.73 -16.05 -12.98
C ILE A 10 -2.04 -17.41 -13.17
N ALA A 11 -1.50 -17.61 -14.37
CA ALA A 11 -0.59 -18.70 -14.66
C ALA A 11 0.78 -18.36 -14.08
N VAL A 12 1.15 -19.03 -12.98
CA VAL A 12 2.54 -19.08 -12.52
C VAL A 12 2.97 -20.53 -12.60
N ASP A 13 3.74 -20.83 -13.64
CA ASP A 13 4.48 -22.08 -13.75
C ASP A 13 5.51 -22.13 -12.63
N ASN A 14 5.28 -23.00 -11.65
CA ASN A 14 6.34 -23.47 -10.76
C ASN A 14 6.19 -24.98 -10.59
N ASP A 15 6.73 -25.70 -11.57
CA ASP A 15 6.93 -27.14 -11.53
C ASP A 15 8.13 -27.45 -10.61
N ALA A 16 7.84 -27.54 -9.31
CA ALA A 16 8.71 -28.18 -8.33
C ALA A 16 7.85 -29.19 -7.56
N THR A 17 8.15 -30.46 -7.77
CA THR A 17 7.52 -31.65 -7.19
C THR A 17 7.26 -31.50 -5.68
N ALA A 18 6.04 -31.11 -5.31
CA ALA A 18 5.55 -31.22 -3.95
C ALA A 18 5.35 -32.70 -3.63
N GLU A 19 6.26 -33.29 -2.85
CA GLU A 19 6.03 -34.61 -2.25
C GLU A 19 4.71 -34.56 -1.48
N ALA A 20 3.78 -35.46 -1.82
CA ALA A 20 2.44 -35.47 -1.25
C ALA A 20 2.51 -35.70 0.27
N GLN A 21 2.43 -34.61 1.05
CA GLN A 21 2.42 -34.65 2.51
C GLN A 21 1.31 -35.57 3.02
N SER A 22 1.58 -36.33 4.08
CA SER A 22 0.54 -37.14 4.69
C SER A 22 -0.60 -36.26 5.21
N PRO A 23 -1.85 -36.74 5.25
CA PRO A 23 -2.98 -35.95 5.75
C PRO A 23 -2.80 -35.44 7.19
N GLU A 24 -1.98 -36.10 8.00
CA GLU A 24 -1.67 -35.67 9.37
C GLU A 24 -0.66 -34.52 9.41
N GLU A 25 0.42 -34.62 8.63
CA GLU A 25 1.41 -33.55 8.48
C GLU A 25 0.77 -32.28 7.92
N ARG A 26 -0.11 -32.43 6.91
CA ARG A 26 -0.87 -31.31 6.34
C ARG A 26 -1.75 -30.62 7.39
N ARG A 27 -2.50 -31.39 8.19
CA ARG A 27 -3.29 -30.85 9.31
C ARG A 27 -2.43 -30.15 10.35
N GLN A 28 -1.26 -30.69 10.66
CA GLN A 28 -0.34 -30.07 11.60
C GLN A 28 0.18 -28.73 11.05
N ALA A 29 0.57 -28.69 9.77
CA ALA A 29 1.05 -27.48 9.12
C ALA A 29 -0.02 -26.37 9.07
N LEU A 30 -1.28 -26.71 8.78
CA LEU A 30 -2.43 -25.78 8.87
C LEU A 30 -2.53 -25.15 10.26
N ARG A 31 -2.46 -25.97 11.32
CA ARG A 31 -2.51 -25.48 12.71
C ARG A 31 -1.31 -24.60 13.07
N MET A 32 -0.13 -24.92 12.56
CA MET A 32 1.07 -24.12 12.77
C MET A 32 0.95 -22.75 12.12
N VAL A 33 0.52 -22.68 10.85
CA VAL A 33 0.32 -21.41 10.13
C VAL A 33 -0.77 -20.57 10.79
N GLU A 34 -1.90 -21.19 11.15
CA GLU A 34 -2.98 -20.49 11.87
C GLU A 34 -2.48 -19.88 13.19
N ALA A 35 -1.71 -20.64 13.98
CA ALA A 35 -1.15 -20.16 15.24
C ALA A 35 -0.13 -19.03 15.03
N LEU A 36 0.71 -19.12 14.01
CA LEU A 36 1.69 -18.08 13.67
C LEU A 36 0.99 -16.78 13.26
N LEU A 37 -0.01 -16.86 12.38
CA LEU A 37 -0.78 -15.71 11.93
C LEU A 37 -1.61 -15.08 13.06
N PHE A 38 -2.16 -15.90 13.96
CA PHE A 38 -2.91 -15.41 15.11
C PHE A 38 -2.04 -14.69 16.14
N ALA A 39 -0.80 -15.16 16.34
CA ALA A 39 0.13 -14.58 17.31
C ALA A 39 0.91 -13.39 16.76
N ALA A 40 0.93 -13.19 15.44
CA ALA A 40 1.69 -12.13 14.80
C ALA A 40 1.09 -10.74 15.09
N ALA A 41 1.93 -9.79 15.49
CA ALA A 41 1.53 -8.40 15.64
C ALA A 41 1.46 -7.65 14.29
N GLU A 42 2.18 -8.15 13.29
CA GLU A 42 2.28 -7.58 11.94
C GLU A 42 2.01 -8.68 10.89
N PRO A 43 1.55 -8.31 9.67
CA PRO A 43 1.39 -9.28 8.58
C PRO A 43 2.69 -10.03 8.25
N LEU A 44 2.58 -11.34 7.97
CA LEU A 44 3.73 -12.21 7.70
C LEU A 44 3.87 -12.53 6.22
N ALA A 45 5.10 -12.50 5.68
CA ALA A 45 5.36 -12.98 4.33
C ALA A 45 5.23 -14.51 4.25
N ALA A 46 4.92 -15.04 3.07
CA ALA A 46 4.85 -16.50 2.85
C ALA A 46 6.21 -17.18 3.16
N ASP A 47 7.31 -16.50 2.84
CA ASP A 47 8.66 -17.00 3.12
C ASP A 47 8.97 -17.07 4.62
N ASP A 48 8.48 -16.10 5.41
CA ASP A 48 8.62 -16.12 6.88
C ASP A 48 7.89 -17.30 7.51
N LEU A 49 6.74 -17.66 6.94
CA LEU A 49 5.97 -18.84 7.34
C LEU A 49 6.69 -20.12 6.92
N ALA A 50 7.22 -20.18 5.70
CA ALA A 50 7.98 -21.32 5.19
C ALA A 50 9.18 -21.64 6.07
N GLY A 51 9.93 -20.62 6.50
CA GLY A 51 11.09 -20.78 7.39
C GLY A 51 10.76 -21.34 8.78
N ARG A 52 9.48 -21.33 9.20
CA ARG A 52 9.01 -21.84 10.50
C ARG A 52 8.27 -23.17 10.42
N LEU A 53 8.07 -23.69 9.21
CA LEU A 53 7.39 -24.95 8.95
C LEU A 53 8.40 -26.08 8.67
N PRO A 54 7.97 -27.35 8.73
CA PRO A 54 8.78 -28.47 8.26
C PRO A 54 9.19 -28.29 6.79
N SER A 55 10.37 -28.79 6.43
CA SER A 55 10.87 -28.73 5.05
C SER A 55 9.90 -29.41 4.08
N GLY A 56 9.74 -28.81 2.89
CA GLY A 56 8.80 -29.30 1.86
C GLY A 56 7.32 -28.95 2.11
N ALA A 57 7.02 -28.08 3.09
CA ALA A 57 5.65 -27.61 3.30
C ALA A 57 5.15 -26.73 2.14
N ASP A 58 3.99 -27.09 1.59
CA ASP A 58 3.26 -26.31 0.59
C ASP A 58 2.53 -25.13 1.26
N VAL A 59 3.30 -24.08 1.59
CA VAL A 59 2.78 -22.90 2.31
C VAL A 59 1.67 -22.22 1.52
N THR A 60 1.82 -22.08 0.20
CA THR A 60 0.81 -21.47 -0.66
C THR A 60 -0.50 -22.25 -0.63
N GLY A 61 -0.46 -23.57 -0.72
CA GLY A 61 -1.65 -24.41 -0.61
C GLY A 61 -2.27 -24.36 0.79
N ILE A 62 -1.46 -24.31 1.84
CA ILE A 62 -1.92 -24.17 3.24
C ILE A 62 -2.64 -22.83 3.44
N LEU A 63 -2.07 -21.73 2.95
CA LEU A 63 -2.67 -20.38 3.03
C LEU A 63 -4.01 -20.31 2.29
N ARG A 64 -4.07 -20.87 1.07
CA ARG A 64 -5.31 -20.93 0.27
C ARG A 64 -6.40 -21.73 0.98
N GLU A 65 -6.02 -22.84 1.62
CA GLU A 65 -6.94 -23.69 2.38
C GLU A 65 -7.47 -22.96 3.61
N LEU A 66 -6.60 -22.31 4.40
CA LEU A 66 -7.03 -21.48 5.53
C LEU A 66 -7.92 -20.34 5.09
N GLN A 67 -7.61 -19.67 3.98
CA GLN A 67 -8.42 -18.59 3.44
C GLN A 67 -9.86 -19.06 3.16
N ALA A 68 -10.03 -20.24 2.55
CA ALA A 68 -11.35 -20.83 2.34
C ALA A 68 -12.07 -21.19 3.66
N VAL A 69 -11.34 -21.73 4.64
CA VAL A 69 -11.90 -22.07 5.97
C VAL A 69 -12.39 -20.84 6.73
N TYR A 70 -11.71 -19.71 6.56
CA TYR A 70 -12.00 -18.45 7.24
C TYR A 70 -12.93 -17.50 6.46
N ALA A 71 -13.31 -17.81 5.21
CA ALA A 71 -14.10 -16.91 4.36
C ALA A 71 -15.44 -16.48 4.98
N ASP A 72 -16.18 -17.42 5.57
CA ASP A 72 -17.51 -17.17 6.16
C ASP A 72 -17.48 -16.97 7.70
N ARG A 73 -16.30 -16.69 8.26
CA ARG A 73 -16.11 -16.50 9.71
C ARG A 73 -16.03 -15.02 10.07
N GLY A 74 -16.21 -14.71 11.35
CA GLY A 74 -16.06 -13.32 11.85
C GLY A 74 -14.62 -12.79 11.87
N VAL A 75 -13.66 -13.64 11.52
CA VAL A 75 -12.26 -13.28 11.23
C VAL A 75 -11.96 -13.92 9.87
N ASN A 76 -11.33 -13.19 8.97
CA ASN A 76 -10.92 -13.68 7.66
C ASN A 76 -9.39 -13.66 7.56
N LEU A 77 -8.85 -14.59 6.76
CA LEU A 77 -7.45 -14.55 6.36
C LEU A 77 -7.34 -13.70 5.10
N THR A 78 -6.63 -12.58 5.21
CA THR A 78 -6.44 -11.61 4.12
C THR A 78 -4.98 -11.53 3.72
N GLN A 79 -4.73 -11.37 2.43
CA GLN A 79 -3.45 -10.92 1.92
C GLN A 79 -3.50 -9.39 1.80
N VAL A 80 -2.46 -8.71 2.28
CA VAL A 80 -2.28 -7.25 2.16
C VAL A 80 -0.80 -6.95 2.03
N ALA A 81 -0.41 -6.11 1.06
CA ALA A 81 0.98 -5.84 0.72
C ALA A 81 1.81 -7.13 0.50
N GLY A 82 1.21 -8.15 -0.14
CA GLY A 82 1.85 -9.46 -0.35
C GLY A 82 2.04 -10.30 0.92
N LYS A 83 1.62 -9.82 2.10
CA LYS A 83 1.76 -10.47 3.40
C LYS A 83 0.40 -10.93 3.91
N TRP A 84 0.40 -11.90 4.82
CA TRP A 84 -0.81 -12.56 5.32
C TRP A 84 -1.10 -12.18 6.76
N SER A 85 -2.36 -11.90 7.07
CA SER A 85 -2.82 -11.68 8.45
C SER A 85 -4.28 -12.08 8.65
N LEU A 86 -4.62 -12.42 9.90
CA LEU A 86 -6.00 -12.60 10.31
C LEU A 86 -6.60 -11.25 10.70
N ARG A 87 -7.70 -10.87 10.07
CA ARG A 87 -8.42 -9.61 10.31
C ARG A 87 -9.89 -9.88 10.59
N THR A 88 -10.54 -9.01 11.36
CA THR A 88 -11.99 -9.08 11.59
C THR A 88 -12.74 -8.93 10.27
N ALA A 89 -13.82 -9.69 10.11
CA ALA A 89 -14.65 -9.62 8.91
C ALA A 89 -15.26 -8.22 8.74
N SER A 90 -15.23 -7.69 7.51
CA SER A 90 -15.58 -6.30 7.21
C SER A 90 -17.07 -5.99 7.45
N ASP A 91 -17.94 -6.99 7.26
CA ASP A 91 -19.38 -6.94 7.53
C ASP A 91 -19.69 -6.84 9.04
N LEU A 92 -18.74 -7.18 9.90
CA LEU A 92 -18.85 -7.06 11.38
C LEU A 92 -18.18 -5.80 11.94
N SER A 93 -17.66 -4.91 11.09
CA SER A 93 -16.98 -3.66 11.49
C SER A 93 -17.79 -2.79 12.46
N PHE A 94 -19.13 -2.78 12.32
CA PHE A 94 -20.05 -2.03 13.18
C PHE A 94 -19.99 -2.43 14.67
N LEU A 95 -19.54 -3.66 14.98
CA LEU A 95 -19.40 -4.12 16.36
C LEU A 95 -18.14 -3.56 17.05
N LEU A 96 -17.13 -3.20 16.27
CA LEU A 96 -15.80 -2.82 16.76
C LEU A 96 -15.64 -1.31 16.96
N SER A 97 -16.58 -0.51 16.45
CA SER A 97 -16.48 0.95 16.49
C SER A 97 -16.72 1.58 17.87
N ARG A 98 -17.26 0.83 18.86
CA ARG A 98 -17.55 1.37 20.20
C ARG A 98 -16.30 1.61 21.05
N ASP A 99 -15.22 0.88 20.78
CA ASP A 99 -13.97 0.93 21.55
C ASP A 99 -12.78 1.44 20.71
N ALA A 100 -13.04 1.96 19.51
CA ALA A 100 -12.00 2.55 18.67
C ALA A 100 -11.51 3.85 19.32
N VAL A 101 -10.25 3.85 19.78
CA VAL A 101 -9.53 5.10 20.10
C VAL A 101 -9.57 5.96 18.84
N GLU A 102 -10.14 7.16 18.91
CA GLU A 102 -10.10 8.11 17.79
C GLU A 102 -8.65 8.38 17.41
N GLN A 103 -8.16 7.67 16.40
CA GLN A 103 -6.93 8.05 15.73
C GLN A 103 -7.18 9.42 15.13
N LYS A 104 -6.27 10.38 15.39
CA LYS A 104 -6.33 11.72 14.79
C LYS A 104 -6.44 11.55 13.28
N ARG A 105 -7.63 11.85 12.74
CA ARG A 105 -7.89 11.77 11.31
C ARG A 105 -6.96 12.75 10.59
N LEU A 106 -6.41 12.33 9.45
CA LEU A 106 -5.70 13.24 8.57
C LEU A 106 -6.61 14.43 8.22
N SER A 107 -6.01 15.61 8.11
CA SER A 107 -6.72 16.76 7.56
C SER A 107 -7.13 16.47 6.11
N ARG A 108 -8.14 17.20 5.61
CA ARG A 108 -8.54 17.09 4.20
C ARG A 108 -7.35 17.35 3.25
N ALA A 109 -6.52 18.35 3.55
CA ALA A 109 -5.35 18.67 2.73
C ALA A 109 -4.29 17.55 2.74
N ALA A 110 -4.07 16.89 3.88
CA ALA A 110 -3.16 15.74 3.97
C ALA A 110 -3.71 14.53 3.20
N MET A 111 -5.02 14.30 3.27
CA MET A 111 -5.67 13.24 2.51
C MET A 111 -5.60 13.48 0.99
N GLU A 112 -5.83 14.72 0.54
CA GLU A 112 -5.69 15.10 -0.88
C GLU A 112 -4.24 14.93 -1.36
N THR A 113 -3.26 15.32 -0.54
CA THR A 113 -1.83 15.16 -0.84
C THR A 113 -1.45 13.68 -0.95
N LEU A 114 -1.89 12.86 0.01
CA LEU A 114 -1.66 11.42 -0.02
C LEU A 114 -2.28 10.78 -1.26
N ALA A 115 -3.51 11.16 -1.62
CA ALA A 115 -4.17 10.65 -2.82
C ALA A 115 -3.35 10.96 -4.08
N ILE A 116 -2.85 12.19 -4.23
CA ILE A 116 -2.00 12.55 -5.36
C ILE A 116 -0.73 11.69 -5.40
N ILE A 117 -0.05 11.51 -4.27
CA ILE A 117 1.13 10.62 -4.20
C ILE A 117 0.77 9.19 -4.60
N SER A 118 -0.37 8.68 -4.13
CA SER A 118 -0.82 7.30 -4.40
C SER A 118 -1.03 7.06 -5.90
N TYR A 119 -1.65 8.02 -6.60
CA TYR A 119 -2.01 7.88 -8.01
C TYR A 119 -0.93 8.38 -8.98
N HIS A 120 0.00 9.23 -8.54
CA HIS A 120 1.00 9.86 -9.40
C HIS A 120 2.45 9.49 -9.07
N GLN A 121 2.69 8.55 -8.15
CA GLN A 121 4.06 8.14 -7.85
C GLN A 121 4.77 7.54 -9.08
N PRO A 122 6.08 7.82 -9.25
CA PRO A 122 6.93 8.68 -8.42
C PRO A 122 6.68 10.19 -8.67
N VAL A 123 6.36 10.95 -7.62
CA VAL A 123 5.97 12.37 -7.73
C VAL A 123 6.81 13.30 -6.87
N THR A 124 7.11 14.50 -7.34
CA THR A 124 7.86 15.54 -6.62
C THR A 124 6.93 16.50 -5.89
N ARG A 125 7.45 17.27 -4.92
CA ARG A 125 6.67 18.31 -4.24
C ARG A 125 6.06 19.32 -5.22
N ALA A 126 6.85 19.80 -6.18
CA ALA A 126 6.40 20.80 -7.15
C ALA A 126 5.21 20.29 -7.97
N GLU A 127 5.24 19.02 -8.40
CA GLU A 127 4.11 18.40 -9.13
C GLU A 127 2.88 18.20 -8.26
N ILE A 128 3.06 17.82 -6.99
CA ILE A 128 1.95 17.74 -6.05
C ILE A 128 1.25 19.10 -5.96
N GLU A 129 2.01 20.18 -5.82
CA GLU A 129 1.47 21.54 -5.75
C GLU A 129 0.81 21.99 -7.05
N GLU A 130 1.40 21.64 -8.19
CA GLU A 130 0.83 21.88 -9.52
C GLU A 130 -0.53 21.19 -9.67
N ILE A 131 -0.63 19.91 -9.30
CA ILE A 131 -1.87 19.14 -9.36
C ILE A 131 -2.91 19.69 -8.38
N ARG A 132 -2.50 20.10 -7.17
CA ARG A 132 -3.40 20.70 -6.18
C ARG A 132 -3.84 22.13 -6.55
N GLY A 133 -3.08 22.81 -7.40
CA GLY A 133 -3.25 24.23 -7.73
C GLY A 133 -2.99 25.18 -6.56
N VAL A 134 -2.44 24.68 -5.46
CA VAL A 134 -2.09 25.43 -4.24
C VAL A 134 -0.84 24.83 -3.61
N ALA A 135 -0.06 25.67 -2.94
CA ALA A 135 1.09 25.22 -2.16
C ALA A 135 0.67 24.17 -1.12
N THR A 136 1.58 23.23 -0.85
CA THR A 136 1.38 22.21 0.18
C THR A 136 1.63 22.85 1.54
N SER A 137 0.70 22.66 2.49
CA SER A 137 0.86 23.24 3.81
C SER A 137 2.12 22.70 4.49
N LYS A 138 2.85 23.58 5.19
CA LYS A 138 4.05 23.23 5.96
C LYS A 138 3.81 22.00 6.83
N GLY A 139 4.70 21.02 6.75
CA GLY A 139 4.63 19.79 7.54
C GLY A 139 3.64 18.73 7.06
N THR A 140 2.96 18.91 5.91
CA THR A 140 2.03 17.88 5.41
C THR A 140 2.77 16.64 4.93
N LEU A 141 3.87 16.82 4.16
CA LEU A 141 4.69 15.70 3.72
C LEU A 141 5.43 15.07 4.91
N ASP A 142 5.94 15.88 5.84
CA ASP A 142 6.58 15.39 7.07
C ASP A 142 5.62 14.52 7.88
N LEU A 143 4.38 14.97 8.07
CA LEU A 143 3.34 14.18 8.74
C LEU A 143 3.12 12.83 8.03
N LEU A 144 3.01 12.83 6.70
CA LEU A 144 2.78 11.61 5.94
C LEU A 144 4.01 10.66 6.01
N LEU A 145 5.23 11.20 6.01
CA LEU A 145 6.47 10.45 6.22
C LEU A 145 6.52 9.86 7.63
N GLU A 146 6.22 10.65 8.66
CA GLU A 146 6.19 10.22 10.07
C GLU A 146 5.14 9.14 10.33
N THR A 147 3.97 9.23 9.68
CA THR A 147 2.96 8.16 9.74
C THR A 147 3.40 6.88 9.03
N GLY A 148 4.46 6.94 8.23
CA GLY A 148 4.99 5.80 7.48
C GLY A 148 4.11 5.39 6.31
N TRP A 149 3.22 6.23 5.80
CA TRP A 149 2.37 5.94 4.63
C TRP A 149 3.03 6.33 3.31
N ILE A 150 3.95 7.28 3.36
CA ILE A 150 4.79 7.62 2.22
C ILE A 150 6.26 7.48 2.59
N ARG A 151 7.11 7.37 1.57
CA ARG A 151 8.56 7.37 1.67
C ARG A 151 9.16 8.25 0.58
N MET A 152 10.39 8.68 0.81
CA MET A 152 11.22 9.19 -0.27
C MET A 152 11.67 8.00 -1.14
N ARG A 153 11.60 8.16 -2.47
CA ARG A 153 11.95 7.12 -3.45
C ARG A 153 13.34 7.36 -4.03
N GLY A 154 13.52 8.49 -4.71
CA GLY A 154 14.73 8.85 -5.43
C GLY A 154 14.81 10.35 -5.66
N ARG A 155 15.68 10.77 -6.58
CA ARG A 155 15.70 12.13 -7.12
C ARG A 155 15.43 12.10 -8.61
N ARG A 156 14.63 13.04 -9.11
CA ARG A 156 14.32 13.10 -10.53
C ARG A 156 15.51 13.63 -11.35
N LYS A 157 15.72 13.07 -12.55
CA LYS A 157 16.72 13.51 -13.55
C LYS A 157 16.32 14.80 -14.28
N THR A 158 15.87 15.81 -13.55
CA THR A 158 15.51 17.15 -14.05
C THR A 158 16.36 18.23 -13.38
N PRO A 159 16.43 19.46 -13.91
CA PRO A 159 17.12 20.56 -13.24
C PRO A 159 16.65 20.73 -11.78
N GLY A 160 17.60 20.89 -10.86
CA GLY A 160 17.33 20.95 -9.42
C GLY A 160 17.24 19.59 -8.71
N ARG A 161 17.18 18.47 -9.46
CA ARG A 161 17.14 17.09 -8.94
C ARG A 161 16.20 16.92 -7.72
N PRO A 162 14.93 17.32 -7.82
CA PRO A 162 14.01 17.27 -6.68
C PRO A 162 13.75 15.82 -6.23
N VAL A 163 13.50 15.64 -4.93
CA VAL A 163 13.14 14.35 -4.34
C VAL A 163 11.77 13.90 -4.86
N THR A 164 11.66 12.60 -5.16
CA THR A 164 10.41 11.92 -5.50
C THR A 164 9.87 11.17 -4.28
N TYR A 165 8.56 11.13 -4.18
CA TYR A 165 7.81 10.45 -3.13
C TYR A 165 6.99 9.31 -3.71
N GLY A 166 6.70 8.33 -2.86
CA GLY A 166 5.75 7.26 -3.13
C GLY A 166 5.23 6.62 -1.86
N THR A 167 4.32 5.68 -2.02
CA THR A 167 3.65 4.95 -0.94
C THR A 167 4.54 3.85 -0.36
N THR A 168 4.14 3.32 0.79
CA THR A 168 4.83 2.23 1.50
C THR A 168 3.93 1.00 1.68
N ASP A 169 4.51 -0.11 2.13
CA ASP A 169 3.75 -1.25 2.69
C ASP A 169 2.78 -0.83 3.80
N GLY A 170 3.14 0.19 4.58
CA GLY A 170 2.29 0.74 5.63
C GLY A 170 0.99 1.34 5.07
N PHE A 171 1.09 2.04 3.95
CA PHE A 171 -0.08 2.52 3.20
C PHE A 171 -0.94 1.36 2.70
N LEU A 172 -0.33 0.39 1.99
CA LEU A 172 -1.04 -0.79 1.48
C LEU A 172 -1.76 -1.55 2.61
N SER A 173 -1.08 -1.78 3.73
CA SER A 173 -1.62 -2.42 4.93
C SER A 173 -2.78 -1.66 5.56
N HIS A 174 -2.70 -0.32 5.58
CA HIS A 174 -3.74 0.54 6.13
C HIS A 174 -5.00 0.52 5.27
N PHE A 175 -4.85 0.60 3.94
CA PHE A 175 -5.96 0.64 3.00
C PHE A 175 -6.44 -0.76 2.56
N GLY A 176 -5.76 -1.83 2.96
CA GLY A 176 -6.15 -3.20 2.65
C GLY A 176 -5.88 -3.60 1.20
N LEU A 177 -4.81 -3.08 0.61
CA LEU A 177 -4.41 -3.29 -0.78
C LEU A 177 -3.24 -4.29 -0.88
N ASP A 178 -3.20 -5.12 -1.91
CA ASP A 178 -2.07 -6.00 -2.17
C ASP A 178 -0.97 -5.29 -2.98
N GLY A 179 -1.37 -4.42 -3.91
CA GLY A 179 -0.51 -3.50 -4.63
C GLY A 179 -1.16 -2.13 -4.81
N ILE A 180 -0.42 -1.16 -5.32
CA ILE A 180 -0.96 0.17 -5.63
C ILE A 180 -1.84 0.11 -6.88
N GLY A 181 -1.60 -0.84 -7.78
CA GLY A 181 -2.52 -1.17 -8.88
C GLY A 181 -3.93 -1.56 -8.43
N ASP A 182 -4.15 -1.94 -7.17
CA ASP A 182 -5.47 -2.23 -6.61
C ASP A 182 -6.25 -0.96 -6.22
N LEU A 183 -5.65 0.23 -6.38
CA LEU A 183 -6.36 1.48 -6.15
C LEU A 183 -7.53 1.61 -7.13
N PRO A 184 -8.69 2.09 -6.67
CA PRO A 184 -9.86 2.19 -7.52
C PRO A 184 -9.59 3.12 -8.70
N GLY A 185 -9.86 2.64 -9.91
CA GLY A 185 -9.77 3.44 -11.12
C GLY A 185 -10.89 4.50 -11.20
N LEU A 186 -10.75 5.44 -12.13
CA LEU A 186 -11.72 6.55 -12.33
C LEU A 186 -13.16 6.02 -12.53
N ASP A 187 -13.31 4.93 -13.25
CA ASP A 187 -14.61 4.33 -13.57
C ASP A 187 -15.25 3.64 -12.37
N GLU A 188 -14.44 3.07 -11.47
CA GLU A 188 -14.92 2.47 -10.22
C GLU A 188 -15.36 3.53 -9.22
N LEU A 189 -14.59 4.61 -9.09
CA LEU A 189 -14.98 5.75 -8.28
C LEU A 189 -16.26 6.45 -8.80
N LYS A 190 -16.45 6.54 -10.13
CA LYS A 190 -17.70 7.01 -10.75
C LYS A 190 -18.86 6.06 -10.47
N GLY A 191 -18.64 4.74 -10.63
CA GLY A 191 -19.63 3.70 -10.36
C GLY A 191 -20.07 3.64 -8.89
N ALA A 192 -19.17 3.95 -7.96
CA ALA A 192 -19.44 4.07 -6.53
C ALA A 192 -20.17 5.37 -6.15
N GLY A 193 -20.42 6.28 -7.10
CA GLY A 193 -21.05 7.58 -6.85
C GLY A 193 -20.17 8.53 -6.03
N LEU A 194 -18.87 8.27 -5.94
CA LEU A 194 -17.91 9.02 -5.14
C LEU A 194 -17.30 10.21 -5.93
N LEU A 195 -17.49 10.23 -7.24
CA LEU A 195 -17.07 11.32 -8.13
C LEU A 195 -18.29 12.06 -8.69
N ASP A 196 -18.31 13.38 -8.50
CA ASP A 196 -19.32 14.25 -9.12
C ASP A 196 -19.07 14.34 -10.63
N SER A 197 -20.12 14.47 -11.44
CA SER A 197 -20.10 14.35 -12.91
C SER A 197 -19.38 15.49 -13.66
N ARG A 198 -18.46 16.22 -12.99
CA ARG A 198 -17.74 17.40 -13.51
C ARG A 198 -16.25 17.17 -13.68
N ILE A 199 -15.86 15.92 -13.89
CA ILE A 199 -14.48 15.60 -14.24
C ILE A 199 -14.25 16.02 -15.69
N PRO A 200 -13.26 16.89 -15.99
CA PRO A 200 -12.91 17.24 -17.36
C PRO A 200 -12.66 15.97 -18.19
N THR A 201 -13.06 15.97 -19.46
CA THR A 201 -12.89 14.82 -20.36
C THR A 201 -11.43 14.41 -20.56
N ASP A 202 -10.49 15.31 -20.25
CA ASP A 202 -9.04 15.08 -20.34
C ASP A 202 -8.42 14.67 -18.99
N PHE A 203 -9.22 14.44 -17.94
CA PHE A 203 -8.72 13.99 -16.65
C PHE A 203 -8.41 12.49 -16.70
N SER A 204 -7.13 12.16 -16.85
CA SER A 204 -6.58 10.81 -16.73
C SER A 204 -6.01 10.60 -15.34
N ILE A 205 -6.40 9.51 -14.67
CA ILE A 205 -5.66 8.99 -13.52
C ILE A 205 -4.48 8.20 -14.09
N PRO A 206 -3.22 8.55 -13.78
CA PRO A 206 -2.08 7.75 -14.19
C PRO A 206 -2.16 6.35 -13.59
N GLU A 207 -1.61 5.35 -14.27
CA GLU A 207 -1.38 4.04 -13.66
C GLU A 207 -0.25 4.17 -12.64
N PRO A 208 -0.50 3.88 -11.36
CA PRO A 208 0.54 3.98 -10.34
C PRO A 208 1.66 3.00 -10.61
N HIS A 209 2.91 3.41 -10.36
CA HIS A 209 4.03 2.48 -10.43
C HIS A 209 4.14 1.66 -9.14
N ASP A 210 3.90 0.35 -9.24
CA ASP A 210 3.91 -0.62 -8.13
C ASP A 210 5.31 -0.99 -7.61
N GLY A 211 6.37 -0.73 -8.38
CA GLY A 211 7.72 -1.19 -8.04
C GLY A 211 8.32 -0.40 -6.88
N ASP A 212 9.02 -1.08 -5.97
CA ASP A 212 9.94 -0.41 -5.03
C ASP A 212 11.17 0.15 -5.76
N ASP A 213 11.44 -0.37 -6.96
CA ASP A 213 12.53 0.00 -7.85
C ASP A 213 12.39 1.42 -8.39
N LEU A 214 13.53 2.06 -8.61
CA LEU A 214 13.60 3.38 -9.22
C LEU A 214 13.25 3.30 -10.70
N THR A 215 12.48 4.28 -11.18
CA THR A 215 12.22 4.44 -12.61
C THR A 215 13.49 4.89 -13.35
N GLU A 216 13.51 4.76 -14.68
CA GLU A 216 14.65 5.20 -15.51
C GLU A 216 14.97 6.70 -15.34
N ASP A 217 13.99 7.51 -14.93
CA ASP A 217 14.10 8.95 -14.70
C ASP A 217 14.47 9.33 -13.25
N GLU A 218 14.76 8.34 -12.40
CA GLU A 218 15.18 8.54 -11.02
C GLU A 218 16.64 8.15 -10.78
N ASP A 219 17.31 8.88 -9.89
CA ASP A 219 18.58 8.53 -9.27
C ASP A 219 18.35 8.08 -7.81
N PRO A 220 19.17 7.16 -7.27
CA PRO A 220 19.13 6.78 -5.87
C PRO A 220 19.39 7.98 -4.94
N LEU A 221 18.79 7.94 -3.75
CA LEU A 221 19.14 8.85 -2.67
C LEU A 221 20.52 8.46 -2.13
N GLU A 222 21.43 9.43 -1.98
CA GLU A 222 22.71 9.20 -1.30
C GLU A 222 22.51 9.25 0.23
N ASP A 223 23.28 8.46 1.00
CA ASP A 223 23.10 8.29 2.45
C ASP A 223 23.20 9.60 3.25
N GLU A 224 23.95 10.58 2.76
CA GLU A 224 24.08 11.92 3.37
C GLU A 224 22.85 12.81 3.10
N GLU A 225 22.07 12.50 2.06
CA GLU A 225 20.94 13.33 1.58
C GLU A 225 19.60 12.98 2.23
N ILE A 226 19.47 11.83 2.88
CA ILE A 226 18.27 11.49 3.68
C ILE A 226 18.08 12.49 4.83
N LEU A 227 19.20 13.05 5.32
CA LEU A 227 19.23 14.08 6.36
C LEU A 227 19.03 15.50 5.78
N ASP A 228 19.42 15.71 4.52
CA ASP A 228 19.42 17.02 3.85
C ASP A 228 18.15 17.30 3.04
N ALA A 229 17.36 16.30 2.66
CA ALA A 229 16.05 16.50 2.02
C ALA A 229 15.05 17.23 2.93
N GLY A 230 15.18 17.08 4.25
CA GLY A 230 14.47 17.89 5.23
C GLY A 230 14.99 19.34 5.31
N ALA A 231 16.16 19.63 4.75
CA ALA A 231 16.81 20.95 4.72
C ALA A 231 16.70 21.64 3.35
N ASP A 232 16.69 20.92 2.22
CA ASP A 232 16.40 21.45 0.89
C ASP A 232 15.00 22.11 0.85
N ASP A 233 14.04 21.55 1.59
CA ASP A 233 12.73 22.16 1.80
C ASP A 233 12.83 23.49 2.56
N LEU A 234 13.74 23.60 3.54
CA LEU A 234 14.02 24.83 4.29
C LEU A 234 14.75 25.89 3.43
N VAL A 235 15.57 25.47 2.46
CA VAL A 235 16.31 26.39 1.58
C VAL A 235 15.42 26.92 0.45
N ALA A 236 14.55 26.08 -0.11
CA ALA A 236 13.48 26.53 -1.01
C ALA A 236 12.49 27.47 -0.29
N GLU A 237 12.22 27.20 0.99
CA GLU A 237 11.41 28.02 1.91
C GLU A 237 12.00 29.44 2.10
N GLU A 238 13.32 29.60 2.31
CA GLU A 238 13.96 30.93 2.42
C GLU A 238 13.98 31.72 1.11
N ALA A 239 14.09 31.03 -0.03
CA ALA A 239 14.16 31.68 -1.34
C ALA A 239 12.80 32.25 -1.78
N ALA A 240 11.70 31.59 -1.41
CA ALA A 240 10.34 32.03 -1.71
C ALA A 240 9.91 33.24 -0.87
N GLU A 241 10.27 33.28 0.43
CA GLU A 241 9.96 34.43 1.31
C GLU A 241 10.68 35.71 0.86
N ARG A 242 11.92 35.62 0.37
CA ARG A 242 12.68 36.80 -0.10
C ARG A 242 12.14 37.41 -1.41
N GLN A 243 11.23 36.74 -2.10
CA GLN A 243 10.59 37.26 -3.33
C GLN A 243 9.18 37.83 -3.07
N ALA A 244 8.64 37.67 -1.86
CA ALA A 244 7.31 38.15 -1.48
C ALA A 244 7.31 39.49 -0.70
N ASP A 245 8.49 40.02 -0.38
CA ASP A 245 8.76 41.35 0.20
C ASP A 245 9.31 42.33 -0.86
#